data_AF-A0A1M6V3K0-F1
#
_entry.id   AF-A0A1M6V3K0-F1
#
_cell.length_a   1.000
_cell.length_b   1.000
_cell.length_c   1.000
_cell.angle_alpha   90.00
_cell.angle_beta   90.00
_cell.angle_gamma   90.00
#
_symmetry.space_group_name_H-M   'P 1'
#
loop_
_entity.id
_entity.type
_entity.pdbx_description
1 polymer ?
#
loop_
_entity_poly.entity_id
_entity_poly.type
_entity_poly.pdbx_seq_one_letter_code
_entity_poly.pdbx_strand_id
1 'polypeptide(L)' 'MTLPKWLGRMLAGSVAVAMMTEGRGFSNTKAKRELGWQLRYPSWREGFRAALA' A
#
# COMPACT_ATOMS: atom_id res chain seq x y z
N MET A 1 13.22 14.62 4.51
CA MET A 1 12.28 15.75 4.51
C MET A 1 10.87 15.19 4.41
N THR A 2 9.94 15.62 5.27
CA THR A 2 8.54 15.18 5.23
C THR A 2 7.71 16.20 4.43
N LEU A 3 6.88 15.73 3.50
CA LEU A 3 5.96 16.59 2.76
C LEU A 3 4.68 16.81 3.59
N PRO A 4 4.29 18.06 3.89
CA PRO A 4 3.05 18.33 4.61
C PRO A 4 1.81 17.93 3.80
N LYS A 5 0.78 17.45 4.50
CA LYS A 5 -0.48 17.00 3.87
C LYS A 5 -1.18 18.11 3.07
N TRP A 6 -1.14 19.36 3.55
CA TRP A 6 -1.75 20.49 2.83
C TRP A 6 -1.08 20.73 1.47
N LEU A 7 0.26 20.63 1.42
CA LEU A 7 1.02 20.79 0.18
C LEU A 7 0.76 19.61 -0.77
N GLY A 8 0.72 18.39 -0.23
CA GLY A 8 0.30 17.21 -0.99
C GLY A 8 -1.09 17.39 -1.61
N ARG A 9 -2.05 17.95 -0.86
CA ARG A 9 -3.43 18.18 -1.35
C ARG A 9 -3.47 19.17 -2.51
N MET A 10 -2.61 20.18 -2.51
CA MET A 10 -2.51 21.14 -3.62
C MET A 10 -1.92 20.52 -4.89
N LEU A 11 -0.94 19.61 -4.75
CA LEU A 11 -0.23 19.02 -5.89
C LEU A 11 -0.92 17.78 -6.47
N ALA A 12 -1.47 16.91 -5.63
CA ALA A 12 -2.01 15.60 -6.01
C ALA A 12 -3.54 15.48 -5.80
N GLY A 13 -4.18 16.50 -5.22
CA GLY A 13 -5.60 16.48 -4.89
C GLY A 13 -5.92 15.79 -3.55
N SER A 14 -7.15 16.00 -3.07
CA SER A 14 -7.60 15.50 -1.76
C SER A 14 -7.73 13.98 -1.72
N VAL A 15 -8.28 13.38 -2.78
CA VAL A 15 -8.52 11.93 -2.87
C VAL A 15 -7.21 11.15 -2.83
N ALA A 16 -6.25 11.51 -3.67
CA ALA A 16 -4.95 10.82 -3.73
C ALA A 16 -4.22 10.89 -2.39
N VAL A 17 -4.22 12.06 -1.74
CA VAL A 17 -3.55 12.25 -0.46
C VAL A 17 -4.25 11.49 0.66
N ALA A 18 -5.58 11.40 0.65
CA ALA A 18 -6.32 10.58 1.59
C ALA A 18 -5.96 9.09 1.43
N MET A 19 -5.93 8.59 0.18
CA MET A 19 -5.54 7.19 -0.08
C MET A 19 -4.13 6.86 0.42
N MET A 20 -3.17 7.78 0.22
CA MET A 20 -1.77 7.57 0.65
C MET A 20 -1.56 7.68 2.16
N THR A 21 -2.32 8.53 2.86
CA THR A 21 -2.03 8.88 4.27
C THR A 21 -3.01 8.27 5.26
N GLU A 22 -4.19 7.88 4.80
CA GLU A 22 -5.27 7.36 5.64
C GLU A 22 -5.64 5.90 5.29
N GLY A 23 -5.03 5.34 4.23
CA GLY A 23 -5.18 3.94 3.87
C GLY A 23 -4.81 3.01 5.01
N ARG A 24 -5.63 1.97 5.23
CA ARG A 24 -5.39 0.93 6.24
C ARG A 24 -5.02 -0.38 5.57
N GLY A 25 -4.31 -1.24 6.30
CA GLY A 25 -4.02 -2.59 5.85
C GLY A 25 -5.30 -3.43 5.73
N PHE A 26 -5.36 -4.27 4.70
CA PHE A 26 -6.43 -5.23 4.50
C PHE A 26 -5.99 -6.63 4.95
N SER A 27 -6.94 -7.43 5.44
CA SER A 27 -6.70 -8.83 5.77
C SER A 27 -6.93 -9.72 4.54
N ASN A 28 -5.94 -10.57 4.24
CA ASN A 28 -6.02 -11.54 3.15
C ASN A 28 -6.50 -12.92 3.61
N THR A 29 -6.93 -13.08 4.87
CA THR A 29 -7.29 -14.39 5.45
C THR A 29 -8.37 -15.10 4.66
N LYS A 30 -9.42 -14.40 4.24
CA LYS A 30 -10.52 -14.99 3.46
C LYS A 30 -10.02 -15.55 2.12
N ALA A 31 -9.24 -14.76 1.38
CA ALA A 31 -8.74 -15.16 0.07
C ALA A 31 -7.76 -16.35 0.17
N LYS A 32 -6.89 -16.39 1.20
CA LYS A 32 -6.04 -17.56 1.45
C LYS A 32 -6.85 -18.82 1.74
N ARG A 33 -7.92 -18.69 2.55
CA ARG A 33 -8.78 -19.80 2.95
C ARG A 33 -9.63 -20.33 1.80
N GLU A 34 -10.29 -19.44 1.06
CA GLU A 34 -11.32 -19.83 0.08
C GLU A 34 -10.72 -20.11 -1.30
N LEU A 35 -9.64 -19.41 -1.67
CA LEU A 35 -9.05 -19.53 -3.01
C LEU A 35 -7.73 -20.30 -3.01
N GLY A 36 -7.28 -20.80 -1.84
CA GLY A 36 -5.97 -21.40 -1.68
C GLY A 36 -4.82 -20.44 -2.02
N TRP A 37 -5.06 -19.13 -1.94
CA TRP A 37 -4.15 -18.14 -2.49
C TRP A 37 -2.82 -18.11 -1.73
N GLN A 38 -1.72 -18.34 -2.45
CA GLN A 38 -0.36 -18.24 -1.92
C GLN A 38 0.31 -16.95 -2.43
N LEU A 39 0.84 -16.16 -1.51
CA LEU A 39 1.52 -14.90 -1.83
C LEU A 39 2.96 -15.21 -2.28
N ARG A 40 3.34 -14.76 -3.49
CA ARG A 40 4.73 -14.79 -3.95
C ARG A 40 5.63 -13.87 -3.12
N TYR A 41 5.09 -12.74 -2.66
CA TYR A 41 5.76 -11.79 -1.77
C TYR A 41 4.87 -11.52 -0.54
N PRO A 42 5.05 -12.28 0.57
CA PRO A 42 4.31 -12.10 1.81
C PRO A 42 4.44 -10.73 2.48
N SER A 43 5.50 -9.98 2.16
CA SER A 43 5.72 -8.64 2.70
C SER A 43 6.07 -7.63 1.61
N TRP A 44 5.70 -6.36 1.83
CA TRP A 44 6.07 -5.27 0.93
C TRP A 44 7.58 -5.18 0.76
N ARG A 45 8.35 -5.38 1.84
CA ARG A 45 9.82 -5.35 1.83
C ARG A 45 10.42 -6.39 0.88
N GLU A 46 9.88 -7.62 0.89
CA GLU A 46 10.31 -8.66 -0.05
C GLU A 46 9.97 -8.30 -1.49
N GLY A 47 8.74 -7.82 -1.73
CA GLY A 47 8.32 -7.38 -3.06
C GLY A 47 9.21 -6.27 -3.63
N PHE A 48 9.54 -5.25 -2.83
CA PHE A 48 10.43 -4.16 -3.27
C PHE A 48 11.86 -4.64 -3.51
N ARG A 49 12.41 -5.51 -2.65
CA ARG A 49 13.74 -6.09 -2.86
C ARG A 49 13.81 -6.91 -4.15
N ALA A 50 12.75 -7.65 -4.47
CA ALA A 50 12.70 -8.45 -5.69
C ALA A 50 12.50 -7.60 -6.95
N ALA A 51 11.77 -6.48 -6.86
CA ALA A 51 11.42 -5.66 -8.02
C ALA A 51 12.44 -4.55 -8.35
N LEU A 52 13.24 -4.11 -7.38
CA LEU A 52 14.20 -2.99 -7.50
C LEU A 52 15.66 -3.43 -7.34
N ALA A 53 15.94 -4.74 -7.34
CA ALA A 53 17.29 -5.28 -7.48
C ALA A 53 17.79 -5.11 -8.91
#